data_AF-A0A2U3GY90-F1
#
_entry.id   AF-A0A2U3GY90-F1
#
_cell.length_a   1.000
_cell.length_b   1.000
_cell.length_c   1.000
_cell.angle_alpha   90.00
_cell.angle_beta   90.00
_cell.angle_gamma   90.00
#
_symmetry.space_group_name_H-M   'P 1'
#
loop_
_entity.id
_entity.type
_entity.pdbx_description
1 polymer ?
#
loop_
_entity_poly.entity_id
_entity_poly.type
_entity_poly.pdbx_seq_one_letter_code
_entity_poly.pdbx_strand_id
1 'polypeptide(L)'
;MSTMRLNDRLTRHQPLVLGLFRIVLGLLFTSEGAATVFGLLGRKASPVGDWPFWYAGVIELVAGVLVLLGVATRSAAFLSSGIMAFAYFTEHQKDGLFPLQNGGLSPALFCWGFLLLVFFGPGSLSLTAPVRRGGTVPGAARPGGPVPPGPTGP
;
A
#
# COMPACT_ATOMS: atom_id res chain seq x y z
N MET A 1 1.99 -30.91 9.40
CA MET A 1 0.87 -30.17 10.04
C MET A 1 1.25 -28.74 10.48
N SER A 2 2.49 -28.46 10.91
CA SER A 2 2.91 -27.13 11.38
C SER A 2 3.06 -26.06 10.27
N THR A 3 3.49 -26.45 9.07
CA THR A 3 3.63 -25.55 7.90
C THR A 3 2.29 -25.04 7.38
N MET A 4 1.27 -25.89 7.35
CA MET A 4 -0.09 -25.54 6.93
C MET A 4 -0.74 -24.51 7.88
N ARG A 5 -0.59 -24.70 9.20
CA ARG A 5 -1.07 -23.73 10.21
C ARG A 5 -0.37 -22.38 10.14
N LEU A 6 0.92 -22.34 9.80
CA LEU A 6 1.65 -21.08 9.60
C LEU A 6 1.12 -20.33 8.37
N ASN A 7 0.92 -21.03 7.26
CA ASN A 7 0.42 -20.43 6.02
C ASN A 7 -0.97 -19.79 6.19
N ASP A 8 -1.86 -20.44 6.93
CA ASP A 8 -3.20 -19.91 7.24
C ASP A 8 -3.13 -18.62 8.06
N ARG A 9 -2.19 -18.55 9.01
CA ARG A 9 -1.98 -17.35 9.85
C ARG A 9 -1.43 -16.20 9.02
N LEU A 10 -0.44 -16.44 8.16
CA LEU A 10 0.14 -15.42 7.27
C LEU A 10 -0.91 -14.85 6.32
N THR A 11 -1.71 -15.73 5.70
CA THR A 11 -2.78 -15.34 4.78
C THR A 11 -3.85 -14.50 5.49
N ARG A 12 -4.20 -14.85 6.73
CA ARG A 12 -5.17 -14.09 7.53
C ARG A 12 -4.71 -12.65 7.83
N HIS A 13 -3.41 -12.45 8.06
CA HIS A 13 -2.84 -11.15 8.41
C HIS A 13 -2.39 -10.32 7.19
N GLN A 14 -2.41 -10.89 5.98
CA GLN A 14 -1.99 -10.20 4.76
C GLN A 14 -2.62 -8.80 4.58
N PRO A 15 -3.93 -8.57 4.79
CA PRO A 15 -4.51 -7.23 4.61
C PRO A 15 -3.98 -6.20 5.61
N LEU A 16 -3.66 -6.64 6.83
CA LEU A 16 -3.07 -5.79 7.87
C LEU A 16 -1.64 -5.42 7.51
N VAL A 17 -0.83 -6.40 7.13
CA VAL A 17 0.57 -6.20 6.75
C VAL A 17 0.67 -5.32 5.50
N LEU A 18 -0.22 -5.49 4.52
CA LEU A 18 -0.30 -4.58 3.36
C LEU A 18 -0.64 -3.15 3.77
N GLY A 19 -1.56 -2.96 4.72
CA GLY A 19 -1.88 -1.64 5.27
C GLY A 19 -0.68 -0.99 5.99
N LEU A 20 0.06 -1.75 6.79
CA LEU A 20 1.28 -1.27 7.45
C LEU A 20 2.38 -0.94 6.44
N PHE A 21 2.59 -1.78 5.44
CA PHE A 21 3.53 -1.53 4.35
C PHE A 21 3.20 -0.23 3.63
N ARG A 22 1.92 -0.02 3.27
CA ARG A 22 1.43 1.23 2.68
C ARG A 22 1.75 2.45 3.56
N ILE A 23 1.51 2.36 4.86
CA ILE A 23 1.79 3.45 5.81
C ILE A 23 3.28 3.77 5.84
N VAL A 24 4.15 2.76 5.99
CA VAL A 24 5.60 2.95 6.01
C VAL A 24 6.09 3.55 4.69
N LEU A 25 5.65 3.01 3.56
CA LEU A 25 6.07 3.48 2.24
C LEU A 25 5.62 4.92 1.99
N GLY A 26 4.36 5.26 2.33
CA GLY A 26 3.84 6.61 2.24
C GLY A 26 4.56 7.59 3.16
N LEU A 27 4.88 7.19 4.39
CA LEU A 27 5.63 8.02 5.35
C LEU A 27 7.04 8.34 4.86
N LEU A 28 7.76 7.32 4.38
CA LEU A 28 9.12 7.50 3.86
C LEU A 28 9.13 8.41 2.63
N PHE A 29 8.19 8.21 1.71
CA PHE A 29 8.07 9.04 0.51
C PHE A 29 7.65 10.48 0.82
N THR A 30 6.74 10.66 1.78
CA THR A 30 6.39 11.99 2.32
C THR A 30 7.61 12.68 2.90
N SER A 31 8.47 11.93 3.59
CA SER A 31 9.70 12.44 4.21
C SER A 31 10.73 12.86 3.16
N GLU A 32 10.87 12.11 2.07
CA GLU A 32 11.69 12.50 0.90
C GLU A 32 11.21 13.83 0.33
N GLY A 33 9.91 13.94 0.04
CA GLY A 33 9.34 15.17 -0.48
C GLY A 33 9.47 16.36 0.49
N ALA A 34 9.24 16.14 1.78
CA ALA A 34 9.39 17.16 2.81
C ALA A 34 10.83 17.65 2.95
N ALA A 35 11.81 16.74 2.86
CA ALA A 35 13.22 17.08 2.86
C ALA A 35 13.60 17.89 1.60
N THR A 36 13.10 17.48 0.43
CA THR A 36 13.37 18.15 -0.85
C THR A 36 12.73 19.53 -0.95
N VAL A 37 11.48 19.70 -0.50
CA VAL A 37 10.74 20.97 -0.63
C VAL A 37 11.05 21.96 0.49
N PHE A 38 11.14 21.48 1.73
CA PHE A 38 11.25 22.35 2.91
C PHE A 38 12.63 22.35 3.56
N GLY A 39 13.55 21.47 3.14
CA GLY A 39 14.87 21.36 3.77
C GLY A 39 14.80 20.79 5.19
N LEU A 40 13.87 19.87 5.42
CA LEU A 40 13.72 19.17 6.71
C LEU A 40 14.66 17.96 6.77
N LEU A 41 14.73 17.33 7.96
CA LEU A 41 15.44 16.06 8.18
C LEU A 41 16.94 16.12 7.83
N GLY A 42 17.57 17.27 8.04
CA GLY A 42 19.01 17.47 7.84
C GLY A 42 19.44 17.66 6.38
N ARG A 43 18.49 17.82 5.45
CA ARG A 43 18.78 18.10 4.03
C ARG A 43 18.52 19.57 3.70
N LYS A 44 19.19 20.09 2.67
CA LYS A 44 18.90 21.42 2.12
C LYS A 44 17.69 21.32 1.18
N ALA A 45 16.82 22.31 1.23
CA ALA A 45 15.71 22.42 0.29
C ALA A 45 16.24 22.66 -1.14
N SER A 46 15.56 22.07 -2.12
CA SER A 46 15.76 22.43 -3.53
C SER A 46 15.19 23.82 -3.80
N PRO A 47 15.85 24.63 -4.64
CA PRO A 47 15.29 25.91 -5.06
C PRO A 47 13.90 25.74 -5.69
N VAL A 48 13.00 26.69 -5.43
CA VAL A 48 11.64 26.63 -5.98
C VAL A 48 11.69 26.68 -7.51
N GLY A 49 11.03 25.71 -8.14
CA GLY A 49 10.97 25.58 -9.60
C GLY A 49 12.17 24.87 -10.23
N ASP A 50 13.11 24.35 -9.43
CA ASP A 50 14.26 23.60 -9.94
C ASP A 50 13.84 22.27 -10.56
N TRP A 51 14.26 22.03 -11.80
CA TRP A 51 13.90 20.83 -12.55
C TRP A 51 15.05 19.81 -12.55
N PRO A 52 14.80 18.52 -12.24
CA PRO A 52 13.51 17.91 -11.88
C PRO A 52 13.20 17.95 -10.37
N PHE A 53 14.15 18.35 -9.54
CA PHE A 53 14.16 18.06 -8.10
C PHE A 53 13.00 18.67 -7.32
N TRP A 54 12.69 19.95 -7.52
CA TRP A 54 11.62 20.59 -6.76
C TRP A 54 10.25 20.00 -7.08
N TYR A 55 9.99 19.72 -8.36
CA TYR A 55 8.74 19.09 -8.81
C TYR A 55 8.61 17.66 -8.30
N ALA A 56 9.70 16.88 -8.33
CA ALA A 56 9.74 15.54 -7.74
C ALA A 56 9.39 15.62 -6.25
N GLY A 57 10.01 16.53 -5.49
CA GLY A 57 9.74 16.71 -4.07
C GLY A 57 8.29 17.08 -3.75
N VAL A 58 7.67 17.96 -4.54
CA VAL A 58 6.24 18.32 -4.35
C VAL A 58 5.34 17.11 -4.59
N ILE A 59 5.61 16.32 -5.64
CA ILE A 59 4.79 15.15 -5.94
C ILE A 59 5.03 14.05 -4.90
N GLU A 60 6.27 13.85 -4.45
CA GLU A 60 6.64 12.94 -3.37
C GLU A 60 5.88 13.24 -2.08
N LEU A 61 5.82 14.52 -1.71
CA LEU A 61 5.11 14.99 -0.54
C LEU A 61 3.59 14.72 -0.66
N VAL A 62 2.96 15.17 -1.75
CA VAL A 62 1.50 15.07 -1.91
C VAL A 62 1.06 13.63 -2.11
N ALA A 63 1.69 12.90 -3.04
CA ALA A 63 1.34 11.51 -3.30
C ALA A 63 1.70 10.62 -2.11
N GLY A 64 2.81 10.91 -1.41
CA GLY A 64 3.18 10.24 -0.17
C GLY A 64 2.12 10.36 0.90
N VAL A 65 1.57 11.56 1.12
CA VAL A 65 0.46 11.78 2.08
C VAL A 65 -0.80 11.03 1.65
N LEU A 66 -1.17 11.09 0.37
CA LEU A 66 -2.33 10.35 -0.14
C LEU A 66 -2.17 8.84 0.07
N VAL A 67 -1.00 8.29 -0.26
CA VAL A 67 -0.69 6.88 -0.02
C VAL A 67 -0.70 6.58 1.47
N LEU A 68 -0.11 7.42 2.33
CA LEU A 68 -0.04 7.26 3.79
C LEU A 68 -1.42 7.29 4.47
N LEU A 69 -2.34 8.10 3.97
CA LEU A 69 -3.72 8.16 4.46
C LEU A 69 -4.61 7.05 3.87
N GLY A 70 -4.15 6.41 2.79
CA GLY A 70 -4.92 5.38 2.09
C GLY A 70 -6.10 5.96 1.29
N VAL A 71 -5.94 7.19 0.78
CA VAL A 71 -6.91 7.89 -0.07
C VAL A 71 -6.43 7.81 -1.51
N ALA A 72 -7.31 7.38 -2.42
CA ALA A 72 -6.96 7.17 -3.83
C ALA A 72 -5.67 6.36 -4.05
N THR A 73 -5.39 5.39 -3.16
CA THR A 73 -4.08 4.70 -3.07
C THR A 73 -3.58 4.16 -4.41
N ARG A 74 -4.46 3.58 -5.24
CA ARG A 74 -4.05 3.02 -6.54
C ARG A 74 -3.55 4.10 -7.49
N SER A 75 -4.27 5.22 -7.59
CA SER A 75 -3.91 6.34 -8.45
C SER A 75 -2.65 7.05 -7.94
N ALA A 76 -2.57 7.32 -6.64
CA ALA A 76 -1.39 7.94 -6.03
C ALA A 76 -0.15 7.04 -6.19
N ALA A 77 -0.27 5.73 -5.92
CA ALA A 77 0.82 4.79 -6.09
C ALA A 77 1.24 4.62 -7.56
N PHE A 78 0.31 4.65 -8.52
CA PHE A 78 0.66 4.58 -9.94
C PHE A 78 1.51 5.79 -10.36
N LEU A 79 1.12 6.99 -9.94
CA LEU A 79 1.88 8.21 -10.17
C LEU A 79 3.26 8.16 -9.51
N SER A 80 3.32 7.80 -8.22
CA SER A 80 4.58 7.67 -7.47
C SER A 80 5.52 6.64 -8.10
N SER A 81 4.98 5.51 -8.59
CA SER A 81 5.75 4.48 -9.28
C SER A 81 6.37 5.03 -10.56
N GLY A 82 5.60 5.73 -11.39
CA GLY A 82 6.08 6.33 -12.64
C GLY A 82 7.16 7.38 -12.43
N ILE A 83 7.03 8.24 -11.43
CA ILE A 83 8.02 9.29 -11.13
C ILE A 83 9.33 8.68 -10.63
N MET A 84 9.27 7.63 -9.81
CA MET A 84 10.46 6.93 -9.35
C MET A 84 11.14 6.14 -10.47
N ALA A 85 10.38 5.59 -11.41
CA ALA A 85 10.96 5.03 -12.64
C ALA A 85 11.65 6.12 -13.47
N PHE A 86 11.00 7.27 -13.67
CA PHE A 86 11.59 8.41 -14.37
C PHE A 86 12.89 8.86 -13.70
N ALA A 87 12.89 9.06 -12.37
CA ALA A 87 14.08 9.43 -11.61
C ALA A 87 15.20 8.39 -11.75
N TYR A 88 14.88 7.10 -11.67
CA TYR A 88 15.87 6.05 -11.88
C TYR A 88 16.55 6.15 -13.25
N PHE A 89 15.77 6.25 -14.33
CA PHE A 89 16.34 6.24 -15.68
C PHE A 89 17.02 7.55 -16.09
N THR A 90 16.62 8.68 -15.53
CA THR A 90 17.17 10.01 -15.88
C THR A 90 18.29 10.47 -14.95
N GLU A 91 18.17 10.19 -13.66
CA GLU A 91 19.13 10.66 -12.66
C GLU A 91 20.11 9.60 -12.19
N HIS A 92 19.75 8.31 -12.21
CA HIS A 92 20.62 7.27 -11.65
C HIS A 92 21.25 6.38 -12.72
N GLN A 93 20.51 5.95 -13.74
CA GLN A 93 20.97 4.94 -14.68
C GLN A 93 22.22 5.38 -15.48
N LYS A 94 22.43 6.69 -15.64
CA LYS A 94 23.62 7.26 -16.28
C LYS A 94 24.92 6.98 -15.52
N ASP A 95 24.85 6.76 -14.20
CA ASP A 95 26.01 6.61 -13.32
C ASP A 95 26.41 5.15 -13.07
N GLY A 96 25.67 4.19 -13.63
CA GLY A 96 26.01 2.76 -13.54
C GLY A 96 24.83 1.85 -13.86
N LEU A 97 25.13 0.59 -14.23
CA LEU A 97 24.11 -0.39 -14.61
C LEU A 97 23.30 -0.92 -13.42
N PHE A 98 23.95 -1.07 -12.26
CA PHE A 98 23.31 -1.64 -11.07
C PHE A 98 22.89 -0.54 -10.08
N PRO A 99 21.68 -0.63 -9.47
CA PRO A 99 21.20 0.32 -8.46
C PRO A 99 22.18 0.57 -7.30
N LEU A 100 22.96 -0.46 -6.94
CA LEU A 100 23.95 -0.40 -5.87
C LEU A 100 25.16 0.48 -6.22
N GLN A 101 25.45 0.64 -7.52
CA GLN A 101 26.58 1.43 -8.01
C GLN A 101 26.20 2.88 -8.29
N ASN A 102 24.95 3.13 -8.65
CA ASN A 102 24.48 4.42 -9.16
C ASN A 102 23.59 5.21 -8.18
N GLY A 103 23.46 4.74 -6.94
CA GLY A 103 22.60 5.36 -5.92
C GLY A 103 21.09 5.20 -6.16
N GLY A 104 20.69 4.47 -7.20
CA GLY A 104 19.29 4.28 -7.63
C GLY A 104 18.52 3.22 -6.84
N LEU A 105 19.07 2.72 -5.72
CA LEU A 105 18.41 1.71 -4.89
C LEU A 105 17.06 2.20 -4.35
N SER A 106 16.99 3.41 -3.80
CA SER A 106 15.74 3.96 -3.25
C SER A 106 14.68 4.21 -4.33
N PRO A 107 14.97 4.87 -5.46
CA PRO A 107 14.01 5.02 -6.56
C PRO A 107 13.50 3.66 -7.08
N ALA A 108 14.37 2.66 -7.24
CA ALA A 108 13.96 1.34 -7.67
C ALA A 108 13.00 0.67 -6.67
N LEU A 109 13.32 0.72 -5.37
CA LEU A 109 12.48 0.14 -4.33
C LEU A 109 11.14 0.85 -4.18
N PHE A 110 11.11 2.19 -4.24
CA PHE A 110 9.86 2.94 -4.24
C PHE A 110 9.03 2.62 -5.48
N CYS A 111 9.64 2.60 -6.67
CA CYS A 111 8.96 2.28 -7.92
C CYS A 111 8.20 0.95 -7.84
N TRP A 112 8.90 -0.12 -7.44
CA TRP A 112 8.30 -1.44 -7.30
C TRP A 112 7.34 -1.54 -6.11
N GLY A 113 7.67 -0.92 -4.98
CA GLY A 113 6.80 -0.90 -3.80
C GLY A 113 5.45 -0.23 -4.08
N PHE A 114 5.45 0.90 -4.79
CA PHE A 114 4.23 1.56 -5.23
C PHE A 114 3.50 0.75 -6.30
N LEU A 115 4.21 0.14 -7.25
CA LEU A 115 3.59 -0.72 -8.26
C LEU A 115 2.81 -1.88 -7.61
N LEU A 116 3.35 -2.48 -6.55
CA LEU A 116 2.61 -3.48 -5.77
C LEU A 116 1.31 -2.90 -5.18
N LEU A 117 1.36 -1.69 -4.60
CA LEU A 117 0.15 -1.04 -4.07
C LEU A 117 -0.90 -0.72 -5.16
N VAL A 118 -0.49 -0.48 -6.41
CA VAL A 118 -1.42 -0.34 -7.54
C VAL A 118 -2.26 -1.60 -7.72
N PHE A 119 -1.66 -2.79 -7.63
CA PHE A 119 -2.35 -4.06 -7.85
C PHE A 119 -3.08 -4.57 -6.60
N PHE A 120 -2.43 -4.55 -5.43
CA PHE A 120 -2.96 -5.07 -4.17
C PHE A 120 -3.92 -4.11 -3.45
N GLY A 121 -3.85 -2.80 -3.76
CA GLY A 121 -4.73 -1.80 -3.18
C GLY A 121 -4.36 -1.39 -1.75
N PRO A 122 -5.31 -0.76 -1.01
CA PRO A 122 -5.00 0.02 0.20
C PRO A 122 -4.80 -0.76 1.51
N GLY A 123 -5.09 -2.06 1.56
CA GLY A 123 -5.05 -2.87 2.78
C GLY A 123 -6.15 -2.53 3.79
N SER A 124 -6.12 -3.15 4.98
CA SER A 124 -7.18 -3.03 6.00
C SER A 124 -7.14 -1.73 6.83
N LEU A 125 -6.09 -0.91 6.68
CA LEU A 125 -5.86 0.31 7.47
C LEU A 125 -6.08 1.59 6.63
N SER A 126 -7.10 1.69 5.79
CA SER A 126 -7.31 2.87 4.94
C SER A 126 -8.48 3.74 5.38
N LEU A 127 -8.34 5.08 5.23
CA LEU A 127 -9.39 6.04 5.58
C LEU A 127 -10.59 6.00 4.61
N THR A 128 -10.45 5.31 3.48
CA THR A 128 -11.56 5.00 2.56
C THR A 128 -12.13 3.62 2.93
N ALA A 129 -13.12 3.54 3.82
CA ALA A 129 -13.82 2.28 4.16
C ALA A 129 -15.20 2.22 3.47
N PRO A 130 -15.73 1.04 3.05
CA PRO A 130 -15.62 -0.22 3.79
C PRO A 130 -15.43 -1.51 2.96
N VAL A 131 -14.63 -2.47 3.46
CA VAL A 131 -14.88 -3.91 3.17
C VAL A 131 -15.41 -4.54 4.44
N ARG A 132 -16.74 -4.48 4.58
CA ARG A 132 -17.49 -5.33 5.49
C ARG A 132 -17.54 -6.73 4.89
N ARG A 133 -16.62 -7.62 5.27
CA ARG A 133 -16.89 -9.07 5.23
C ARG A 133 -17.48 -9.49 6.57
N GLY A 134 -18.68 -8.98 6.83
CA GLY A 134 -19.60 -9.61 7.77
C GLY A 134 -20.14 -10.86 7.11
N GLY A 135 -19.43 -11.98 7.27
CA GLY A 135 -20.04 -13.29 7.09
C GLY A 135 -21.03 -13.51 8.23
N THR A 136 -22.22 -12.93 8.14
CA THR A 136 -23.38 -13.48 8.82
C THR A 136 -23.54 -14.89 8.31
N VAL A 137 -23.17 -15.87 9.12
CA VAL A 137 -23.62 -17.25 8.95
C VAL A 137 -25.15 -17.20 9.05
N PRO A 138 -25.92 -17.46 7.97
CA PRO A 138 -27.35 -17.65 8.12
C PRO A 138 -27.56 -18.85 9.05
N GLY A 139 -28.44 -18.66 10.03
CA GLY A 139 -28.58 -19.53 11.19
C GLY A 139 -28.55 -21.02 10.86
N ALA A 140 -27.77 -21.75 11.66
CA ALA A 140 -27.94 -23.18 11.80
C ALA A 140 -29.41 -23.46 12.20
N ALA A 141 -30.22 -23.88 11.23
CA ALA A 141 -31.48 -24.54 11.51
C ALA A 141 -31.15 -25.76 12.36
N ARG A 142 -31.58 -25.75 13.63
CA ARG A 142 -31.47 -26.88 14.54
C ARG A 142 -32.20 -28.08 13.92
N PRO A 143 -31.57 -29.25 13.78
CA PRO A 143 -32.31 -30.47 13.49
C PRO A 143 -32.99 -30.95 14.78
N GLY A 144 -34.30 -31.19 14.71
CA GLY A 144 -35.02 -31.96 15.74
C GLY A 144 -36.04 -31.17 16.56
N GLY A 145 -37.23 -30.98 15.99
CA GLY A 145 -38.47 -30.86 16.77
C GLY A 145 -39.31 -32.13 16.52
N PRO A 146 -39.92 -32.77 17.54
CA PRO A 146 -40.71 -33.98 17.35
C PRO A 146 -41.90 -33.74 16.41
N VAL A 147 -42.10 -34.64 15.46
CA VAL A 147 -43.29 -34.67 14.58
C VAL A 147 -44.51 -35.05 15.43
N PRO A 148 -45.59 -34.26 15.46
CA PRO A 148 -46.81 -34.63 16.15
C PRO A 148 -47.50 -35.80 15.42
N PRO A 149 -48.09 -36.77 16.14
CA PRO A 149 -48.84 -37.86 15.50
C PRO A 149 -50.08 -37.29 14.81
N GLY A 150 -50.18 -37.54 13.50
CA GLY A 150 -51.36 -37.18 12.71
C GLY A 150 -52.59 -38.02 13.12
N PRO A 151 -53.79 -37.45 13.08
CA PRO A 151 -55.01 -38.16 13.47
C PRO A 151 -55.31 -39.32 12.51
N THR A 152 -55.54 -40.50 13.09
CA THR A 152 -56.01 -41.70 12.40
C THR A 152 -57.51 -41.63 12.14
N GLY A 153 -57.90 -41.47 10.87
CA GLY A 153 -59.21 -41.85 10.31
C GLY A 153 -60.43 -41.04 10.77
N PRO A 154 -61.63 -41.36 10.26
CA PRO A 154 -62.02 -42.53 9.46
C PRO A 154 -61.84 -42.40 7.94
#